data_AF-L0DM21-F1
#
_entry.id   AF-L0DM21-F1
#
_cell.length_a   1.000
_cell.length_b   1.000
_cell.length_c   1.000
_cell.angle_alpha   90.00
_cell.angle_beta   90.00
_cell.angle_gamma   90.00
#
_symmetry.space_group_name_H-M   'P 1'
#
loop_
_entity.id
_entity.type
_entity.pdbx_description
1 polymer ?
#
loop_
_entity_poly.entity_id
_entity_poly.type
_entity_poly.pdbx_seq_one_letter_code
_entity_poly.pdbx_strand_id
1 'polypeptide(L)'
;MIDRRSFLKGTGATIAAATMGVPALAADGAAPAWKKAFMLGTTKGPILPDFEALKAAGFQGVELLSPTELDRDEVLRARDKTGLIIHGVSGTKHWQQTLSDPDPKVVEIGLEAIRQEMVDCKAYGGTTVLVVPAVVTKHVSYRDAYKRSQENIRKLIPDAEKHGIKIAIEEVWNKFLLSPLEFARYIDEFESPWVGAYFDVGNVVEFGYPQEWIRELGKRILKIHIKEYQKDRRFGYLLGEGEIDWPAVREALIEVGYQGWITAEVPKKDLSDIVQRMNKLLQMSS
;
A
#
# COMPACT_ATOMS: atom_id res chain seq x y z
N MET A 1 6.26 26.77 -67.00
CA MET A 1 4.84 26.75 -66.55
C MET A 1 4.11 25.81 -67.51
N ILE A 2 3.96 24.53 -67.14
CA ILE A 2 3.30 23.49 -67.92
C ILE A 2 2.39 22.67 -66.99
N ASP A 3 1.31 22.23 -67.62
CA ASP A 3 -0.03 21.85 -67.22
C ASP A 3 -0.21 20.51 -66.47
N ARG A 4 -1.40 20.39 -65.86
CA ARG A 4 -2.06 19.18 -65.35
C ARG A 4 -2.38 18.22 -66.51
N ARG A 5 -1.65 17.10 -66.64
CA ARG A 5 -2.18 15.75 -66.98
C ARG A 5 -1.04 14.75 -67.23
N SER A 6 -1.14 13.63 -66.50
CA SER A 6 -0.69 12.28 -66.88
C SER A 6 0.80 11.97 -66.86
N PHE A 7 1.22 11.26 -65.81
CA PHE A 7 2.19 10.16 -65.82
C PHE A 7 2.29 9.65 -64.37
N LEU A 8 2.19 8.38 -63.98
CA LEU A 8 2.15 7.11 -64.69
C LEU A 8 1.50 6.08 -63.75
N LYS A 9 0.83 5.10 -64.36
CA LYS A 9 0.49 3.81 -63.76
C LYS A 9 1.78 3.12 -63.30
N GLY A 10 1.77 2.55 -62.11
CA GLY A 10 2.86 1.70 -61.63
C GLY A 10 2.41 0.80 -60.48
N THR A 11 2.02 -0.42 -60.85
CA THR A 11 2.18 -1.69 -60.10
C THR A 11 1.78 -1.74 -58.62
N GLY A 12 0.71 -2.49 -58.37
CA GLY A 12 0.29 -2.88 -57.03
C GLY A 12 1.39 -3.59 -56.24
N ALA A 13 1.55 -3.15 -55.00
CA ALA A 13 2.09 -3.94 -53.92
C ALA A 13 1.06 -3.92 -52.80
N THR A 14 0.41 -5.06 -52.57
CA THR A 14 -0.38 -5.34 -51.38
C THR A 14 0.53 -5.18 -50.17
N ILE A 15 0.38 -4.09 -49.42
CA ILE A 15 0.92 -4.01 -48.07
C ILE A 15 0.00 -4.87 -47.21
N ALA A 16 0.41 -6.10 -46.96
CA ALA A 16 -0.16 -6.90 -45.89
C ALA A 16 0.12 -6.14 -44.59
N ALA A 17 -0.91 -5.53 -44.02
CA ALA A 17 -0.86 -5.01 -42.67
C ALA A 17 -0.67 -6.19 -41.73
N ALA A 18 0.57 -6.49 -41.38
CA ALA A 18 0.89 -7.35 -40.25
C ALA A 18 0.44 -6.61 -38.99
N THR A 19 -0.81 -6.85 -38.58
CA THR A 19 -1.25 -6.58 -37.22
C THR A 19 -0.38 -7.46 -36.32
N MET A 20 0.74 -6.93 -35.85
CA MET A 20 1.41 -7.49 -34.69
C MET A 20 0.44 -7.35 -33.52
N GLY A 21 -0.36 -8.39 -33.32
CA GLY A 21 -1.17 -8.53 -32.13
C GLY A 21 -0.24 -8.43 -30.94
N VAL A 22 -0.37 -7.37 -30.17
CA VAL A 22 0.16 -7.33 -28.82
C VAL A 22 -0.51 -8.51 -28.12
N PRO A 23 0.24 -9.49 -27.59
CA PRO A 23 -0.41 -10.55 -26.84
C PRO A 23 -1.03 -9.87 -25.63
N ALA A 24 -2.37 -9.85 -25.58
CA ALA A 24 -3.06 -9.66 -24.32
C ALA A 24 -2.50 -10.74 -23.39
N LEU A 25 -1.80 -10.31 -22.34
CA LEU A 25 -1.47 -11.18 -21.23
C LEU A 25 -2.82 -11.72 -20.73
N ALA A 26 -3.13 -12.96 -21.11
CA ALA A 26 -4.21 -13.69 -20.49
C ALA A 26 -3.87 -13.73 -19.01
N ALA A 27 -4.66 -13.03 -18.20
CA ALA A 27 -4.66 -13.25 -16.77
C ALA A 27 -5.03 -14.72 -16.59
N ASP A 28 -4.06 -15.54 -16.19
CA ASP A 28 -4.32 -16.92 -15.79
C ASP A 28 -5.48 -16.88 -14.80
N GLY A 29 -6.60 -17.52 -15.17
CA GLY A 29 -7.87 -17.50 -14.44
C GLY A 29 -7.84 -18.23 -13.09
N ALA A 30 -6.70 -18.26 -12.40
CA ALA A 30 -6.60 -18.68 -11.03
C ALA A 30 -7.32 -17.66 -10.14
N ALA A 31 -8.16 -18.15 -9.23
CA ALA A 31 -8.80 -17.31 -8.23
C ALA A 31 -7.74 -16.53 -7.43
N PRO A 32 -8.02 -15.28 -7.02
CA PRO A 32 -7.06 -14.49 -6.25
C PRO A 32 -6.69 -15.17 -4.94
N ALA A 33 -5.40 -15.23 -4.63
CA ALA A 33 -4.87 -15.88 -3.43
C ALA A 33 -4.50 -14.83 -2.36
N TRP A 34 -5.36 -13.84 -2.17
CA TRP A 34 -5.14 -12.76 -1.20
C TRP A 34 -5.07 -13.29 0.23
N LYS A 35 -4.16 -12.72 1.02
CA LYS A 35 -3.94 -13.14 2.41
C LYS A 35 -4.56 -12.15 3.38
N LYS A 36 -5.30 -12.67 4.37
CA LYS A 36 -5.92 -11.86 5.42
C LYS A 36 -4.90 -11.51 6.50
N ALA A 37 -4.75 -10.22 6.78
CA ALA A 37 -3.99 -9.75 7.93
C ALA A 37 -4.77 -8.72 8.74
N PHE A 38 -4.28 -8.46 9.96
CA PHE A 38 -4.83 -7.47 10.86
C PHE A 38 -3.71 -6.54 11.33
N MET A 39 -3.95 -5.23 11.33
CA MET A 39 -3.02 -4.25 11.89
C MET A 39 -3.27 -4.14 13.40
N LEU A 40 -2.34 -4.65 14.20
CA LEU A 40 -2.36 -4.40 15.64
C LEU A 40 -1.89 -2.96 15.89
N GLY A 41 -2.79 -2.16 16.46
CA GLY A 41 -2.44 -0.83 16.97
C GLY A 41 -1.50 -0.90 18.17
N THR A 42 -1.46 0.16 18.97
CA THR A 42 -0.57 0.22 20.14
C THR A 42 -0.90 -0.89 21.14
N THR A 43 -0.03 -1.90 21.21
CA THR A 43 -0.12 -2.99 22.17
C THR A 43 0.94 -2.82 23.26
N LYS A 44 0.54 -3.03 24.51
CA LYS A 44 1.42 -3.09 25.68
C LYS A 44 1.23 -4.42 26.39
N GLY A 45 2.32 -4.98 26.90
CA GLY A 45 2.31 -6.26 27.60
C GLY A 45 2.36 -7.46 26.64
N PRO A 46 1.98 -8.65 27.12
CA PRO A 46 2.24 -9.86 26.36
C PRO A 46 1.51 -9.89 25.01
N ILE A 47 2.23 -10.16 23.93
CA ILE A 47 1.71 -10.12 22.56
C ILE A 47 1.09 -11.46 22.13
N LEU A 48 1.46 -12.55 22.80
CA LEU A 48 0.99 -13.89 22.45
C LEU A 48 -0.55 -14.05 22.45
N PRO A 49 -1.32 -13.53 23.43
CA PRO A 49 -2.78 -13.65 23.40
C PRO A 49 -3.41 -13.00 22.16
N ASP A 50 -2.85 -11.90 21.69
CA ASP A 50 -3.33 -11.23 20.47
C ASP A 50 -3.05 -12.08 19.23
N PHE A 51 -1.86 -12.69 19.15
CA PHE A 51 -1.51 -13.60 18.05
C PHE A 51 -2.39 -14.85 18.06
N GLU A 52 -2.66 -15.44 19.22
CA GLU A 52 -3.56 -16.60 19.36
C GLU A 52 -4.98 -16.24 18.93
N ALA A 53 -5.49 -15.08 19.34
CA ALA A 53 -6.83 -14.61 18.97
C ALA A 53 -6.96 -14.35 17.46
N LEU A 54 -5.96 -13.68 16.86
CA LEU A 54 -5.92 -13.44 15.41
C LEU A 54 -5.87 -14.75 14.62
N LYS A 55 -5.02 -15.70 15.03
CA LYS A 55 -4.91 -17.00 14.39
C LYS A 55 -6.23 -17.78 14.48
N ALA A 56 -6.84 -17.80 15.66
CA ALA A 56 -8.12 -18.49 15.91
C ALA A 56 -9.26 -17.89 15.09
N ALA A 57 -9.26 -16.58 14.84
CA ALA A 57 -10.26 -15.92 14.00
C ALA A 57 -10.12 -16.21 12.50
N GLY A 58 -8.94 -16.68 12.06
CA GLY A 58 -8.68 -17.01 10.64
C GLY A 58 -7.77 -16.02 9.91
N PHE A 59 -7.08 -15.12 10.63
CA PHE A 59 -6.02 -14.32 10.03
C PHE A 59 -4.78 -15.18 9.74
N GLN A 60 -4.10 -14.85 8.65
CA GLN A 60 -2.85 -15.50 8.23
C GLN A 60 -1.63 -14.65 8.57
N GLY A 61 -1.83 -13.35 8.77
CA GLY A 61 -0.77 -12.43 9.12
C GLY A 61 -1.21 -11.31 10.03
N VAL A 62 -0.22 -10.57 10.48
CA VAL A 62 -0.37 -9.44 11.38
C VAL A 62 0.61 -8.35 10.93
N GLU A 63 0.20 -7.11 11.12
CA GLU A 63 1.08 -5.96 11.06
C GLU A 63 1.23 -5.37 12.46
N LEU A 64 2.45 -4.95 12.79
CA LEU A 64 2.78 -4.35 14.08
C LEU A 64 3.20 -2.90 13.89
N LEU A 65 2.92 -2.04 14.87
CA LEU A 65 3.53 -0.72 14.93
C LEU A 65 5.03 -0.82 15.22
N SER A 66 5.79 0.10 14.64
CA SER A 66 7.23 0.27 14.90
C SER A 66 7.61 1.76 14.85
N PRO A 67 8.66 2.21 15.56
CA PRO A 67 9.33 1.52 16.67
C PRO A 67 8.36 1.18 17.81
N THR A 68 8.66 0.13 18.57
CA THR A 68 7.78 -0.39 19.62
C THR A 68 8.53 -0.68 20.90
N GLU A 69 7.80 -0.69 22.03
CA GLU A 69 8.32 -1.11 23.35
C GLU A 69 8.16 -2.62 23.59
N LEU A 70 7.61 -3.36 22.63
CA LEU A 70 7.47 -4.81 22.73
C LEU A 70 8.85 -5.50 22.77
N ASP A 71 8.96 -6.53 23.61
CA ASP A 71 10.13 -7.40 23.62
C ASP A 71 10.20 -8.21 22.32
N ARG A 72 11.29 -8.04 21.57
CA ARG A 72 11.48 -8.68 20.26
C ARG A 72 11.40 -10.20 20.37
N ASP A 73 12.05 -10.80 21.37
CA ASP A 73 12.06 -12.26 21.51
C ASP A 73 10.68 -12.80 21.86
N GLU A 74 9.88 -12.03 22.59
CA GLU A 74 8.49 -12.35 22.86
C GLU A 74 7.63 -12.33 21.58
N VAL A 75 7.80 -11.31 20.73
CA VAL A 75 7.13 -11.23 19.43
C VAL A 75 7.51 -12.43 18.55
N LEU A 76 8.79 -12.81 18.51
CA LEU A 76 9.26 -13.96 17.76
C LEU A 76 8.69 -15.28 18.30
N ARG A 77 8.67 -15.47 19.62
CA ARG A 77 8.03 -16.64 20.26
C ARG A 77 6.53 -16.72 19.94
N ALA A 78 5.82 -15.58 19.95
CA ALA A 78 4.40 -15.53 19.61
C ALA A 78 4.15 -15.87 18.13
N ARG A 79 4.95 -15.30 17.23
CA ARG A 79 4.96 -15.62 15.79
C ARG A 79 5.15 -17.12 15.57
N ASP A 80 6.20 -17.69 16.14
CA ASP A 80 6.59 -19.08 15.92
C ASP A 80 5.58 -20.06 16.53
N LYS A 81 5.03 -19.74 17.71
CA LYS A 81 4.01 -20.58 18.37
C LYS A 81 2.68 -20.61 17.60
N THR A 82 2.28 -19.49 17.00
CA THR A 82 0.96 -19.37 16.33
C THR A 82 1.01 -19.62 14.82
N GLY A 83 2.20 -19.49 14.23
CA GLY A 83 2.40 -19.54 12.78
C GLY A 83 1.78 -18.34 12.04
N LEU A 84 1.49 -17.23 12.72
CA LEU A 84 1.13 -15.97 12.06
C LEU A 84 2.35 -15.37 11.38
N ILE A 85 2.15 -14.81 10.18
CA ILE A 85 3.20 -14.10 9.47
C ILE A 85 3.15 -12.61 9.84
N ILE A 86 4.24 -12.08 10.36
CA ILE A 86 4.40 -10.63 10.49
C ILE A 86 4.81 -10.11 9.12
N HIS A 87 3.86 -9.54 8.35
CA HIS A 87 4.10 -9.27 6.93
C HIS A 87 4.83 -7.94 6.67
N GLY A 88 4.88 -7.08 7.67
CA GLY A 88 5.41 -5.73 7.63
C GLY A 88 5.25 -5.06 8.98
N VAL A 89 5.75 -3.84 9.09
CA VAL A 89 5.50 -2.96 10.22
C VAL A 89 5.01 -1.61 9.74
N SER A 90 4.22 -0.95 10.58
CA SER A 90 3.72 0.39 10.32
C SER A 90 4.47 1.42 11.15
N GLY A 91 5.15 2.35 10.45
CA GLY A 91 5.91 3.41 11.08
C GLY A 91 4.99 4.47 11.68
N THR A 92 5.26 4.86 12.92
CA THR A 92 4.42 5.84 13.63
C THR A 92 5.14 7.13 13.96
N LYS A 93 6.47 7.05 14.14
CA LYS A 93 7.26 8.18 14.63
C LYS A 93 7.47 9.24 13.56
N HIS A 94 7.76 8.81 12.33
CA HIS A 94 7.97 9.72 11.19
C HIS A 94 6.70 10.48 10.80
N TRP A 95 5.51 9.99 11.16
CA TRP A 95 4.28 10.76 10.92
C TRP A 95 4.15 11.97 11.86
N GLN A 96 4.76 11.91 13.04
CA GLN A 96 4.87 13.03 13.98
C GLN A 96 6.15 13.86 13.75
N GLN A 97 7.20 13.24 13.22
CA GLN A 97 8.50 13.82 12.92
C GLN A 97 8.73 13.76 11.41
N THR A 98 8.00 14.63 10.70
CA THR A 98 7.76 14.45 9.26
C THR A 98 9.00 14.65 8.42
N LEU A 99 9.12 13.85 7.34
CA LEU A 99 10.19 13.99 6.36
C LEU A 99 10.06 15.27 5.51
N SER A 100 8.95 15.97 5.63
CA SER A 100 8.68 17.26 4.97
C SER A 100 9.00 18.49 5.82
N ASP A 101 9.37 18.30 7.08
CA ASP A 101 9.60 19.39 8.03
C ASP A 101 10.77 20.29 7.56
N PRO A 102 10.69 21.63 7.71
CA PRO A 102 11.81 22.52 7.43
C PRO A 102 12.97 22.37 8.43
N ASP A 103 12.75 21.86 9.64
CA ASP A 103 13.81 21.63 10.62
C ASP A 103 14.51 20.29 10.33
N PRO A 104 15.81 20.30 9.95
CA PRO A 104 16.55 19.08 9.67
C PRO A 104 16.65 18.14 10.88
N LYS A 105 16.51 18.64 12.12
CA LYS A 105 16.51 17.78 13.31
C LYS A 105 15.24 16.93 13.40
N VAL A 106 14.08 17.50 13.04
CA VAL A 106 12.81 16.76 12.98
C VAL A 106 12.91 15.67 11.91
N VAL A 107 13.44 16.03 10.74
CA VAL A 107 13.67 15.09 9.63
C VAL A 107 14.59 13.95 10.07
N GLU A 108 15.71 14.24 10.73
CA GLU A 108 16.67 13.21 11.16
C GLU A 108 16.02 12.20 12.13
N ILE A 109 15.18 12.66 13.06
CA ILE A 109 14.43 11.77 13.96
C ILE A 109 13.50 10.84 13.16
N GLY A 110 12.83 11.36 12.14
CA GLY A 110 11.98 10.55 11.25
C GLY A 110 12.76 9.53 10.43
N LEU A 111 13.92 9.91 9.90
CA LEU A 111 14.80 9.02 9.15
C LEU A 111 15.35 7.87 10.01
N GLU A 112 15.83 8.19 11.22
CA GLU A 112 16.34 7.18 12.16
C GLU A 112 15.23 6.23 12.63
N ALA A 113 14.00 6.74 12.82
CA ALA A 113 12.86 5.87 13.13
C ALA A 113 12.59 4.87 12.02
N ILE A 114 12.56 5.31 10.75
CA ILE A 114 12.31 4.41 9.62
C ILE A 114 13.46 3.39 9.46
N ARG A 115 14.71 3.77 9.71
CA ARG A 115 15.83 2.81 9.75
C ARG A 115 15.64 1.75 10.83
N GLN A 116 15.22 2.16 12.04
CA GLN A 116 14.90 1.22 13.11
C GLN A 116 13.71 0.32 12.74
N GLU A 117 12.67 0.86 12.10
CA GLU A 117 11.54 0.10 11.59
C GLU A 117 11.96 -0.97 10.56
N MET A 118 12.93 -0.68 9.69
CA MET A 118 13.49 -1.68 8.78
C MET A 118 14.24 -2.80 9.52
N VAL A 119 14.97 -2.46 10.60
CA VAL A 119 15.65 -3.44 11.46
C VAL A 119 14.64 -4.35 12.14
N ASP A 120 13.58 -3.78 12.72
CA ASP A 120 12.53 -4.53 13.42
C ASP A 120 11.73 -5.39 12.46
N CYS A 121 11.32 -4.84 11.32
CA CYS A 121 10.63 -5.57 10.25
C CYS A 121 11.45 -6.79 9.79
N LYS A 122 12.75 -6.59 9.53
CA LYS A 122 13.66 -7.69 9.15
C LYS A 122 13.76 -8.75 10.25
N ALA A 123 13.89 -8.33 11.51
CA ALA A 123 13.97 -9.27 12.64
C ALA A 123 12.70 -10.13 12.75
N TYR A 124 11.53 -9.54 12.52
CA TYR A 124 10.25 -10.25 12.51
C TYR A 124 10.02 -11.13 11.28
N GLY A 125 10.84 -10.99 10.23
CA GLY A 125 10.68 -11.68 8.95
C GLY A 125 9.66 -11.01 8.00
N GLY A 126 9.31 -9.75 8.26
CA GLY A 126 8.48 -8.93 7.41
C GLY A 126 9.22 -8.41 6.19
N THR A 127 8.48 -7.77 5.28
CA THR A 127 9.01 -7.35 3.97
C THR A 127 8.84 -5.87 3.66
N THR A 128 8.05 -5.14 4.46
CA THR A 128 7.66 -3.75 4.19
C THR A 128 7.67 -2.92 5.46
N VAL A 129 8.06 -1.65 5.33
CA VAL A 129 7.77 -0.60 6.31
C VAL A 129 6.78 0.36 5.67
N LEU A 130 5.64 0.59 6.31
CA LEU A 130 4.68 1.60 5.88
C LEU A 130 5.18 2.99 6.28
N VAL A 131 5.22 3.91 5.32
CA VAL A 131 5.70 5.29 5.51
C VAL A 131 4.69 6.31 4.97
N VAL A 132 4.01 7.03 5.85
CA VAL A 132 3.39 8.33 5.51
C VAL A 132 4.49 9.35 5.16
N PRO A 133 4.58 9.84 3.90
CA PRO A 133 5.79 10.50 3.40
C PRO A 133 5.94 11.96 3.84
N ALA A 134 4.84 12.66 4.07
CA ALA A 134 4.83 14.10 4.38
C ALA A 134 3.54 14.49 5.09
N VAL A 135 3.48 15.70 5.65
CA VAL A 135 2.23 16.34 6.10
C VAL A 135 2.21 17.78 5.59
N VAL A 136 1.13 18.16 4.90
CA VAL A 136 0.96 19.55 4.43
C VAL A 136 0.28 20.38 5.53
N THR A 137 0.91 21.49 5.89
CA THR A 137 0.47 22.39 6.95
C THR A 137 0.40 23.84 6.46
N LYS A 138 0.05 24.78 7.33
CA LYS A 138 0.15 26.22 6.99
C LYS A 138 1.60 26.69 6.80
N HIS A 139 2.58 25.94 7.32
CA HIS A 139 4.00 26.28 7.29
C HIS A 139 4.82 25.40 6.34
N VAL A 140 4.26 24.26 5.93
CA VAL A 140 4.84 23.36 4.94
C VAL A 140 3.91 23.31 3.75
N SER A 141 4.31 23.98 2.67
CA SER A 141 3.52 24.02 1.43
C SER A 141 3.47 22.64 0.77
N TYR A 142 2.49 22.42 -0.10
CA TYR A 142 2.40 21.19 -0.88
C TYR A 142 3.68 20.90 -1.68
N ARG A 143 4.24 21.94 -2.31
CA ARG A 143 5.47 21.84 -3.09
C ARG A 143 6.67 21.46 -2.23
N ASP A 144 6.77 22.04 -1.03
CA ASP A 144 7.86 21.71 -0.11
C ASP A 144 7.71 20.30 0.45
N ALA A 145 6.47 19.89 0.78
CA ALA A 145 6.16 18.53 1.19
C ALA A 145 6.58 17.52 0.12
N TYR A 146 6.21 17.75 -1.14
CA TYR A 146 6.59 16.90 -2.27
C TYR A 146 8.09 16.78 -2.41
N LYS A 147 8.78 17.93 -2.53
CA LYS A 147 10.23 17.96 -2.76
C LYS A 147 11.02 17.34 -1.60
N ARG A 148 10.76 17.78 -0.36
CA ARG A 148 11.56 17.35 0.81
C ARG A 148 11.31 15.90 1.18
N SER A 149 10.07 15.43 1.08
CA SER A 149 9.78 14.01 1.35
C SER A 149 10.50 13.11 0.35
N GLN A 150 10.51 13.43 -0.94
CA GLN A 150 11.28 12.66 -1.92
C GLN A 150 12.79 12.70 -1.61
N GLU A 151 13.35 13.89 -1.37
CA GLU A 151 14.77 14.05 -1.03
C GLU A 151 15.17 13.20 0.18
N ASN A 152 14.31 13.12 1.19
CA ASN A 152 14.58 12.37 2.42
C ASN A 152 14.31 10.86 2.28
N ILE A 153 13.25 10.44 1.58
CA ILE A 153 13.00 9.02 1.30
C ILE A 153 14.12 8.42 0.44
N ARG A 154 14.70 9.18 -0.50
CA ARG A 154 15.86 8.71 -1.28
C ARG A 154 17.05 8.32 -0.42
N LYS A 155 17.25 8.98 0.73
CA LYS A 155 18.33 8.65 1.67
C LYS A 155 18.12 7.29 2.34
N LEU A 156 16.90 6.77 2.36
CA LEU A 156 16.53 5.48 2.97
C LEU A 156 16.57 4.33 1.97
N ILE A 157 16.65 4.59 0.66
CA ILE A 157 16.67 3.53 -0.37
C ILE A 157 17.86 2.56 -0.19
N PRO A 158 19.10 3.02 0.08
CA PRO A 158 20.20 2.10 0.35
C PRO A 158 19.99 1.21 1.58
N ASP A 159 19.36 1.76 2.62
CA ASP A 159 19.00 1.00 3.83
C ASP A 159 17.93 -0.06 3.52
N ALA A 160 16.90 0.32 2.75
CA ALA A 160 15.85 -0.58 2.27
C ALA A 160 16.44 -1.79 1.52
N GLU A 161 17.38 -1.52 0.60
CA GLU A 161 18.11 -2.55 -0.16
C GLU A 161 18.93 -3.46 0.75
N LYS A 162 19.76 -2.88 1.62
CA LYS A 162 20.62 -3.62 2.57
C LYS A 162 19.81 -4.54 3.48
N HIS A 163 18.63 -4.09 3.92
CA HIS A 163 17.78 -4.86 4.81
C HIS A 163 16.88 -5.85 4.07
N GLY A 164 16.68 -5.68 2.76
CA GLY A 164 15.71 -6.45 1.98
C GLY A 164 14.27 -6.06 2.28
N ILE A 165 14.05 -4.82 2.69
CA ILE A 165 12.75 -4.29 3.14
C ILE A 165 12.30 -3.19 2.20
N LYS A 166 11.08 -3.28 1.68
CA LYS A 166 10.51 -2.23 0.82
C LYS A 166 9.97 -1.07 1.68
N ILE A 167 10.14 0.15 1.19
CA ILE A 167 9.45 1.34 1.69
C ILE A 167 8.09 1.41 0.99
N ALA A 168 7.01 1.25 1.74
CA ALA A 168 5.66 1.27 1.22
C ALA A 168 4.99 2.60 1.62
N ILE A 169 4.87 3.53 0.67
CA ILE A 169 4.32 4.86 0.90
C ILE A 169 2.81 4.74 1.07
N GLU A 170 2.24 5.37 2.09
CA GLU A 170 0.79 5.41 2.30
C GLU A 170 0.24 6.83 2.13
N GLU A 171 -0.85 6.94 1.38
CA GLU A 171 -1.70 8.11 1.31
C GLU A 171 -2.65 8.19 2.51
N VAL A 172 -2.74 9.36 3.14
CA VAL A 172 -3.61 9.59 4.29
C VAL A 172 -4.28 10.97 4.19
N TRP A 173 -5.16 11.29 5.13
CA TRP A 173 -5.94 12.53 5.15
C TRP A 173 -5.17 13.77 5.64
N ASN A 174 -3.96 13.98 5.13
CA ASN A 174 -3.05 15.05 5.54
C ASN A 174 -2.75 16.07 4.44
N LYS A 175 -3.63 16.15 3.42
CA LYS A 175 -3.57 17.08 2.29
C LYS A 175 -2.37 16.86 1.35
N PHE A 176 -1.86 15.63 1.25
CA PHE A 176 -0.74 15.26 0.38
C PHE A 176 -1.07 13.99 -0.42
N LEU A 177 -0.62 13.92 -1.67
CA LEU A 177 -0.92 12.85 -2.64
C LEU A 177 -2.43 12.66 -2.85
N LEU A 178 -3.08 13.66 -3.45
CA LEU A 178 -4.55 13.77 -3.46
C LEU A 178 -5.23 13.12 -4.66
N SER A 179 -4.47 12.54 -5.58
CA SER A 179 -5.01 11.90 -6.78
C SER A 179 -4.21 10.65 -7.16
N PRO A 180 -4.83 9.66 -7.82
CA PRO A 180 -4.16 8.42 -8.16
C PRO A 180 -2.98 8.64 -9.13
N LEU A 181 -3.15 9.52 -10.12
CA LEU A 181 -2.10 9.88 -11.10
C LEU A 181 -0.89 10.53 -10.44
N GLU A 182 -1.14 11.38 -9.44
CA GLU A 182 -0.09 12.01 -8.68
C GLU A 182 0.67 11.00 -7.83
N PHE A 183 -0.06 10.10 -7.16
CA PHE A 183 0.55 9.11 -6.29
C PHE A 183 1.40 8.10 -7.07
N ALA A 184 0.90 7.62 -8.20
CA ALA A 184 1.67 6.78 -9.13
C ALA A 184 2.95 7.50 -9.59
N ARG A 185 2.84 8.76 -10.02
CA ARG A 185 4.01 9.57 -10.42
C ARG A 185 5.00 9.74 -9.26
N TYR A 186 4.53 10.05 -8.06
CA TYR A 186 5.40 10.21 -6.88
C TYR A 186 6.24 8.97 -6.59
N ILE A 187 5.64 7.78 -6.74
CA ILE A 187 6.34 6.50 -6.58
C ILE A 187 7.34 6.28 -7.72
N ASP A 188 6.92 6.49 -8.97
CA ASP A 188 7.76 6.25 -10.15
C ASP A 188 9.01 7.13 -10.18
N GLU A 189 8.88 8.39 -9.74
CA GLU A 189 9.99 9.33 -9.70
C GLU A 189 11.12 8.84 -8.79
N PHE A 190 10.89 7.95 -7.81
CA PHE A 190 11.99 7.36 -7.04
C PHE A 190 12.94 6.51 -7.88
N GLU A 191 12.49 6.00 -9.03
CA GLU A 191 13.27 5.16 -9.95
C GLU A 191 13.93 3.97 -9.24
N SER A 192 13.26 3.42 -8.24
CA SER A 192 13.78 2.38 -7.37
C SER A 192 12.75 1.29 -7.14
N PRO A 193 13.13 0.01 -7.30
CA PRO A 193 12.22 -1.09 -6.99
C PRO A 193 11.95 -1.17 -5.48
N TRP A 194 12.70 -0.47 -4.63
CA TRP A 194 12.57 -0.51 -3.17
C TRP A 194 11.46 0.39 -2.62
N VAL A 195 10.81 1.19 -3.47
CA VAL A 195 9.69 2.05 -3.09
C VAL A 195 8.43 1.62 -3.84
N GLY A 196 7.29 1.55 -3.14
CA GLY A 196 5.99 1.25 -3.73
C GLY A 196 4.84 1.79 -2.88
N ALA A 197 3.61 1.44 -3.23
CA ALA A 197 2.41 1.88 -2.51
C ALA A 197 2.02 0.88 -1.41
N TYR A 198 1.73 1.41 -0.23
CA TYR A 198 0.82 0.82 0.74
C TYR A 198 -0.54 1.49 0.53
N PHE A 199 -1.42 0.86 -0.25
CA PHE A 199 -2.68 1.50 -0.66
C PHE A 199 -3.76 1.28 0.40
N ASP A 200 -4.42 2.34 0.85
CA ASP A 200 -5.51 2.27 1.79
C ASP A 200 -6.84 2.61 1.12
N VAL A 201 -7.69 1.59 0.99
CA VAL A 201 -8.99 1.70 0.31
C VAL A 201 -9.88 2.76 0.96
N GLY A 202 -9.86 2.86 2.30
CA GLY A 202 -10.75 3.78 3.02
C GLY A 202 -10.26 5.23 2.99
N ASN A 203 -8.94 5.45 2.92
CA ASN A 203 -8.36 6.80 2.99
C ASN A 203 -8.73 7.67 1.79
N VAL A 204 -8.90 7.05 0.61
CA VAL A 204 -9.09 7.78 -0.65
C VAL A 204 -10.53 8.13 -0.97
N VAL A 205 -11.51 7.58 -0.25
CA VAL A 205 -12.95 7.75 -0.56
C VAL A 205 -13.39 9.22 -0.47
N GLU A 206 -12.78 10.00 0.42
CA GLU A 206 -13.00 11.45 0.53
C GLU A 206 -12.58 12.20 -0.76
N PHE A 207 -11.64 11.66 -1.52
CA PHE A 207 -10.97 12.32 -2.64
C PHE A 207 -11.31 11.69 -4.01
N GLY A 208 -11.82 10.47 -4.03
CA GLY A 208 -12.14 9.76 -5.26
C GLY A 208 -12.58 8.32 -5.02
N TYR A 209 -12.50 7.50 -6.06
CA TYR A 209 -13.01 6.14 -6.06
C TYR A 209 -11.88 5.12 -5.93
N PRO A 210 -11.85 4.25 -4.90
CA PRO A 210 -10.71 3.38 -4.65
C PRO A 210 -10.33 2.45 -5.81
N GLN A 211 -11.29 1.98 -6.60
CA GLN A 211 -11.05 1.17 -7.78
C GLN A 211 -10.20 1.87 -8.85
N GLU A 212 -10.35 3.19 -9.01
CA GLU A 212 -9.54 3.97 -9.95
C GLU A 212 -8.10 4.14 -9.45
N TRP A 213 -7.92 4.26 -8.13
CA TRP A 213 -6.59 4.26 -7.53
C TRP A 213 -5.89 2.91 -7.70
N ILE A 214 -6.61 1.82 -7.51
CA ILE A 214 -6.07 0.47 -7.71
C ILE A 214 -5.57 0.29 -9.14
N ARG A 215 -6.39 0.67 -10.13
CA ARG A 215 -6.04 0.57 -11.57
C ARG A 215 -4.81 1.38 -11.92
N GLU A 216 -4.73 2.61 -11.43
CA GLU A 216 -3.61 3.52 -11.72
C GLU A 216 -2.31 3.07 -11.05
N LEU A 217 -2.38 2.66 -9.76
CA LEU A 217 -1.22 2.19 -9.03
C LEU A 217 -0.71 0.86 -9.61
N GLY A 218 -1.62 -0.06 -9.91
CA GLY A 218 -1.32 -1.36 -10.53
C GLY A 218 -0.21 -2.13 -9.80
N LYS A 219 0.88 -2.44 -10.51
CA LYS A 219 2.02 -3.20 -9.96
C LYS A 219 2.81 -2.46 -8.85
N ARG A 220 2.54 -1.17 -8.63
CA ARG A 220 3.16 -0.39 -7.56
C ARG A 220 2.62 -0.78 -6.18
N ILE A 221 1.43 -1.40 -6.11
CA ILE A 221 0.81 -1.81 -4.85
C ILE A 221 1.59 -2.98 -4.24
N LEU A 222 2.19 -2.73 -3.08
CA LEU A 222 2.93 -3.74 -2.30
C LEU A 222 2.04 -4.39 -1.24
N LYS A 223 1.17 -3.59 -0.61
CA LYS A 223 0.29 -3.96 0.50
C LYS A 223 -0.99 -3.13 0.43
N ILE A 224 -2.04 -3.62 1.08
CA ILE A 224 -3.34 -2.95 1.13
C ILE A 224 -3.84 -2.86 2.56
N HIS A 225 -4.27 -1.68 2.97
CA HIS A 225 -5.16 -1.49 4.11
C HIS A 225 -6.62 -1.42 3.67
N ILE A 226 -7.48 -1.99 4.51
CA ILE A 226 -8.92 -1.82 4.42
C ILE A 226 -9.46 -1.30 5.74
N LYS A 227 -10.24 -0.24 5.64
CA LYS A 227 -11.14 0.26 6.67
C LYS A 227 -12.36 0.82 5.96
N GLU A 228 -13.52 0.74 6.61
CA GLU A 228 -14.74 1.24 6.00
C GLU A 228 -14.86 2.76 6.12
N TYR A 229 -15.45 3.37 5.10
CA TYR A 229 -15.67 4.80 5.04
C TYR A 229 -17.15 5.16 4.79
N GLN A 230 -17.61 6.23 5.43
CA GLN A 230 -18.81 6.95 5.02
C GLN A 230 -18.69 8.44 5.38
N LYS A 231 -19.13 9.32 4.48
CA LYS A 231 -19.00 10.78 4.59
C LYS A 231 -19.39 11.41 5.93
N ASP A 232 -20.38 10.85 6.64
CA ASP A 232 -20.87 11.43 7.90
C ASP A 232 -19.80 11.47 9.01
N ARG A 233 -19.14 10.34 9.29
CA ARG A 233 -18.07 10.25 10.32
C ARG A 233 -16.71 9.85 9.79
N ARG A 234 -16.56 9.72 8.47
CA ARG A 234 -15.39 9.18 7.77
C ARG A 234 -15.14 7.72 8.13
N PHE A 235 -14.57 7.40 9.29
CA PHE A 235 -14.16 6.05 9.66
C PHE A 235 -14.94 5.46 10.85
N GLY A 236 -14.68 4.19 11.16
CA GLY A 236 -15.25 3.49 12.33
C GLY A 236 -16.52 2.70 12.05
N TYR A 237 -16.87 2.54 10.78
CA TYR A 237 -17.88 1.58 10.33
C TYR A 237 -17.34 0.16 10.32
N LEU A 238 -18.23 -0.81 10.53
CA LEU A 238 -17.89 -2.20 10.25
C LEU A 238 -17.73 -2.34 8.73
N LEU A 239 -16.81 -3.21 8.31
CA LEU A 239 -16.58 -3.46 6.89
C LEU A 239 -17.88 -3.83 6.16
N GLY A 240 -18.21 -3.11 5.10
CA GLY A 240 -19.42 -3.28 4.30
C GLY A 240 -20.65 -2.50 4.78
N GLU A 241 -20.52 -1.67 5.82
CA GLU A 241 -21.61 -0.81 6.34
C GLU A 241 -21.42 0.67 6.00
N GLY A 242 -20.47 0.98 5.12
CA GLY A 242 -20.22 2.33 4.62
C GLY A 242 -20.67 2.49 3.17
N GLU A 243 -19.95 3.33 2.44
CA GLU A 243 -20.25 3.68 1.04
C GLU A 243 -19.21 3.19 0.03
N ILE A 244 -18.22 2.39 0.46
CA ILE A 244 -17.24 1.78 -0.45
C ILE A 244 -17.92 0.74 -1.35
N ASP A 245 -17.73 0.88 -2.66
CA ASP A 245 -18.11 -0.12 -3.66
C ASP A 245 -17.11 -1.29 -3.66
N TRP A 246 -17.26 -2.19 -2.69
CA TRP A 246 -16.40 -3.36 -2.55
C TRP A 246 -16.38 -4.29 -3.77
N PRO A 247 -17.51 -4.54 -4.49
CA PRO A 247 -17.47 -5.21 -5.78
C PRO A 247 -16.51 -4.56 -6.78
N ALA A 248 -16.55 -3.23 -6.95
CA ALA A 248 -15.64 -2.52 -7.86
C ALA A 248 -14.18 -2.56 -7.39
N VAL A 249 -13.94 -2.45 -6.07
CA VAL A 249 -12.60 -2.62 -5.48
C VAL A 249 -12.04 -4.00 -5.80
N ARG A 250 -12.84 -5.05 -5.56
CA ARG A 250 -12.45 -6.43 -5.84
C ARG A 250 -12.11 -6.63 -7.31
N GLU A 251 -12.94 -6.12 -8.22
CA GLU A 251 -12.72 -6.22 -9.66
C GLU A 251 -11.40 -5.55 -10.06
N ALA A 252 -11.14 -4.33 -9.60
CA ALA A 252 -9.89 -3.63 -9.88
C ALA A 252 -8.66 -4.39 -9.36
N LEU A 253 -8.73 -5.02 -8.17
CA LEU A 253 -7.63 -5.84 -7.64
C LEU A 253 -7.33 -7.05 -8.52
N ILE A 254 -8.36 -7.66 -9.10
CA ILE A 254 -8.22 -8.77 -10.05
C ILE A 254 -7.61 -8.29 -11.36
N GLU A 255 -8.11 -7.19 -11.91
CA GLU A 255 -7.62 -6.59 -13.17
C GLU A 255 -6.12 -6.29 -13.12
N VAL A 256 -5.64 -5.72 -12.00
CA VAL A 256 -4.22 -5.41 -11.83
C VAL A 256 -3.36 -6.60 -11.40
N GLY A 257 -3.98 -7.76 -11.17
CA GLY A 257 -3.30 -8.99 -10.79
C GLY A 257 -2.65 -8.94 -9.40
N TYR A 258 -3.25 -8.22 -8.45
CA TYR A 258 -2.74 -8.15 -7.08
C TYR A 258 -2.83 -9.52 -6.39
N GLN A 259 -1.78 -9.97 -5.72
CA GLN A 259 -1.72 -11.27 -5.02
C GLN A 259 -1.13 -11.17 -3.60
N GLY A 260 -1.25 -9.99 -2.98
CA GLY A 260 -0.59 -9.68 -1.72
C GLY A 260 -1.47 -9.81 -0.48
N TRP A 261 -1.11 -9.01 0.52
CA TRP A 261 -1.79 -8.92 1.81
C TRP A 261 -2.92 -7.89 1.75
N ILE A 262 -4.05 -8.21 2.35
CA ILE A 262 -5.12 -7.27 2.63
C ILE A 262 -5.29 -7.23 4.14
N THR A 263 -4.97 -6.07 4.70
CA THR A 263 -4.80 -5.87 6.13
C THR A 263 -5.93 -5.02 6.68
N ALA A 264 -6.69 -5.56 7.63
CA ALA A 264 -7.76 -4.82 8.28
C ALA A 264 -7.17 -3.81 9.28
N GLU A 265 -7.41 -2.53 9.04
CA GLU A 265 -7.08 -1.44 9.96
C GLU A 265 -8.37 -0.93 10.60
N VAL A 266 -8.86 -1.69 11.56
CA VAL A 266 -10.10 -1.42 12.27
C VAL A 266 -9.89 -1.66 13.77
N PRO A 267 -10.74 -1.11 14.66
CA PRO A 267 -10.66 -1.44 16.07
C PRO A 267 -10.71 -2.96 16.29
N LYS A 268 -9.86 -3.48 17.17
CA LYS A 268 -9.81 -4.90 17.56
C LYS A 268 -11.08 -5.29 18.35
N LYS A 269 -12.21 -5.39 17.66
CA LYS A 269 -13.53 -5.78 18.17
C LYS A 269 -14.07 -6.88 17.28
N ASP A 270 -14.48 -8.00 17.88
CA ASP A 270 -15.00 -9.18 17.19
C ASP A 270 -14.19 -9.58 15.93
N LEU A 271 -13.03 -10.21 16.16
CA LEU A 271 -12.14 -10.64 15.08
C LEU A 271 -12.81 -11.62 14.10
N SER A 272 -13.80 -12.41 14.56
CA SER A 272 -14.53 -13.35 13.72
C SER A 272 -15.44 -12.61 12.74
N ASP A 273 -16.16 -11.58 13.20
CA ASP A 273 -16.98 -10.72 12.33
C ASP A 273 -16.12 -10.01 11.27
N ILE A 274 -14.94 -9.50 11.65
CA ILE A 274 -14.01 -8.87 10.72
C ILE A 274 -13.60 -9.85 9.61
N VAL A 275 -13.19 -11.07 9.96
CA VAL A 275 -12.82 -12.10 8.96
C VAL A 275 -14.00 -12.46 8.06
N GLN A 276 -15.21 -12.62 8.61
CA GLN A 276 -16.41 -12.92 7.83
C GLN A 276 -16.72 -11.80 6.84
N ARG A 277 -16.57 -10.54 7.23
CA ARG A 277 -16.77 -9.39 6.35
C ARG A 277 -15.71 -9.32 5.27
N MET A 278 -14.43 -9.52 5.59
CA MET A 278 -13.36 -9.62 4.58
C MET A 278 -13.67 -10.71 3.56
N ASN A 279 -14.03 -11.90 4.02
CA ASN A 279 -14.41 -13.02 3.15
C ASN A 279 -15.61 -12.65 2.26
N LYS A 280 -16.64 -11.98 2.80
CA LYS A 280 -17.82 -11.59 2.04
C LYS A 280 -17.53 -10.52 0.99
N LEU A 281 -16.82 -9.45 1.36
CA LEU A 281 -16.60 -8.28 0.50
C LEU A 281 -15.63 -8.59 -0.63
N LEU A 282 -14.57 -9.33 -0.33
CA LEU A 282 -13.49 -9.64 -1.27
C LEU A 282 -13.61 -11.05 -1.87
N GLN A 283 -14.60 -11.84 -1.42
CA GLN A 283 -14.80 -13.24 -1.82
C GLN A 283 -13.54 -14.10 -1.57
N MET A 284 -12.86 -13.84 -0.46
CA MET A 284 -11.68 -14.58 -0.06
C MET A 284 -12.06 -15.97 0.42
N SER A 285 -11.24 -16.97 0.13
CA SER A 285 -11.42 -18.31 0.70
C SER A 285 -11.31 -18.26 2.21
N SER A 286 -12.18 -19.02 2.88
CA SER A 286 -12.21 -19.16 4.34
C SER A 286 -10.87 -19.68 4.87
#